data_AF-A0A699WYS0-F1
#
_entry.id   AF-A0A699WYS0-F1
#
_cell.length_a   1.000
_cell.length_b   1.000
_cell.length_c   1.000
_cell.angle_alpha   90.00
_cell.angle_beta   90.00
_cell.angle_gamma   90.00
#
_symmetry.space_group_name_H-M   'P 1'
#
loop_
_entity.id
_entity.type
_entity.pdbx_description
1 polymer ?
#
loop_
_entity_poly.entity_id
_entity_poly.type
_entity_poly.pdbx_seq_one_letter_code
_entity_poly.pdbx_strand_id
1 'polypeptide(L)' 'KTAQELWAAILKTFGGNEATKKTKKNQLKQQYDNFKAEGTETLEQTFNRLQAIVSHLEFMDVEIEQDDLNHKFLTSLAPE' A
#
# COMPACT_ATOMS: atom_id res chain seq x y z
N LYS A 1 -14.23 9.05 29.65
CA LYS A 1 -13.18 8.89 28.61
C LYS A 1 -13.25 10.08 27.68
N THR A 2 -12.14 10.76 27.44
CA THR A 2 -12.07 11.87 26.48
C THR A 2 -11.96 11.32 25.05
N ALA A 3 -12.30 12.16 24.05
CA ALA A 3 -12.10 11.80 22.64
C ALA A 3 -10.63 11.47 22.33
N GLN A 4 -9.68 12.15 23.00
CA GLN A 4 -8.25 11.88 22.88
C GLN A 4 -7.85 10.50 23.42
N GLU A 5 -8.40 10.07 24.55
CA GLU A 5 -8.14 8.74 25.11
C GLU A 5 -8.69 7.62 24.22
N LEU A 6 -9.86 7.84 23.62
CA LEU A 6 -10.46 6.90 22.66
C LEU A 6 -9.61 6.82 21.39
N TRP A 7 -9.14 7.97 20.88
CA TRP A 7 -8.26 8.03 19.71
C TRP A 7 -6.93 7.32 19.95
N ALA A 8 -6.28 7.56 21.10
CA ALA A 8 -5.04 6.89 21.48
C ALA A 8 -5.23 5.37 21.65
N ALA A 9 -6.36 4.93 22.21
CA ALA A 9 -6.69 3.51 22.31
C ALA A 9 -6.92 2.86 20.93
N ILE A 10 -7.57 3.56 20.00
CA ILE A 10 -7.74 3.12 18.61
C ILE A 10 -6.38 3.02 17.92
N LEU A 11 -5.53 4.04 18.03
CA LEU A 11 -4.17 4.00 17.48
C LEU A 11 -3.32 2.86 18.06
N LYS A 12 -3.44 2.60 19.37
CA LYS A 12 -2.74 1.48 20.02
C LYS A 12 -3.24 0.12 19.52
N THR A 13 -4.54 -0.01 19.26
CA THR A 13 -5.17 -1.28 18.85
C THR A 13 -5.00 -1.56 17.35
N PHE A 14 -5.20 -0.54 16.51
CA PHE A 14 -5.22 -0.67 15.05
C PHE A 14 -3.96 -0.13 14.36
N GLY A 15 -3.29 0.85 14.95
CA GLY A 15 -2.01 1.37 14.43
C GLY A 15 -0.83 0.44 14.70
N GLY A 16 -0.97 -0.53 15.62
CA GLY A 16 0.10 -1.44 16.02
C GLY A 16 1.24 -0.76 16.78
N ASN A 17 2.13 -1.57 17.37
CA ASN A 17 3.39 -1.07 17.91
C ASN A 17 4.39 -0.77 16.75
N GLU A 18 5.48 -0.05 17.04
CA GLU A 18 6.48 0.32 16.01
C GLU A 18 7.03 -0.88 15.23
N ALA A 19 7.20 -2.03 15.89
CA ALA A 19 7.68 -3.25 15.26
C ALA A 19 6.64 -3.81 14.26
N THR A 20 5.36 -3.85 14.61
CA THR A 20 4.29 -4.27 13.71
C THR A 20 4.14 -3.32 12.52
N LYS A 21 4.28 -2.00 12.75
CA LYS A 21 4.32 -1.02 11.64
C LYS A 21 5.50 -1.27 10.72
N LYS A 22 6.70 -1.48 11.25
CA LYS A 22 7.89 -1.76 10.43
C LYS A 22 7.72 -3.03 9.59
N THR A 23 7.20 -4.11 10.18
CA THR A 23 6.92 -5.35 9.45
C THR A 23 5.91 -5.15 8.33
N LYS A 24 4.78 -4.48 8.61
CA LYS A 24 3.75 -4.22 7.60
C LYS A 24 4.25 -3.29 6.48
N LYS A 25 5.03 -2.27 6.79
CA LYS A 25 5.70 -1.40 5.81
C LYS A 25 6.60 -2.20 4.87
N ASN A 26 7.40 -3.12 5.41
CA ASN A 26 8.26 -3.98 4.59
C ASN A 26 7.45 -4.93 3.70
N GLN A 27 6.35 -5.50 4.21
CA GLN A 27 5.46 -6.35 3.42
C GLN A 27 4.82 -5.59 2.26
N LEU A 28 4.34 -4.37 2.48
CA LEU A 28 3.75 -3.53 1.42
C LEU A 28 4.79 -3.14 0.36
N LYS A 29 6.01 -2.81 0.76
CA LYS A 29 7.11 -2.56 -0.19
C LYS A 29 7.38 -3.79 -1.06
N GLN A 30 7.43 -4.96 -0.44
CA GLN A 30 7.61 -6.22 -1.18
C GLN A 30 6.44 -6.49 -2.15
N GLN A 31 5.19 -6.18 -1.77
CA GLN A 31 4.03 -6.30 -2.66
C GLN A 31 4.12 -5.33 -3.84
N TYR A 32 4.54 -4.09 -3.60
CA TYR A 32 4.74 -3.09 -4.65
C TYR A 32 5.87 -3.49 -5.62
N ASP A 33 7.00 -3.95 -5.09
CA ASP A 33 8.16 -4.34 -5.90
C ASP A 33 7.84 -5.53 -6.81
N ASN A 34 7.13 -6.52 -6.28
CA ASN A 34 6.74 -7.74 -7.00
C ASN A 34 5.39 -7.62 -7.71
N PHE A 35 4.79 -6.43 -7.77
CA PHE A 35 3.48 -6.23 -8.39
C PHE A 35 3.52 -6.63 -9.87
N LYS A 36 2.52 -7.41 -10.28
CA LYS A 36 2.28 -7.84 -11.66
C LYS A 36 0.78 -7.95 -11.89
N ALA A 37 0.34 -7.62 -13.11
CA ALA A 37 -1.02 -7.86 -13.56
C ALA A 37 -1.30 -9.36 -13.59
N GLU A 38 -2.49 -9.75 -13.17
CA GLU A 38 -2.94 -11.13 -13.31
C GLU A 38 -3.60 -11.34 -14.68
N GLY A 39 -3.43 -12.53 -15.27
CA GLY A 39 -3.89 -12.79 -16.65
C GLY A 39 -5.41 -12.72 -16.87
N THR A 40 -6.20 -12.61 -15.81
CA THR A 40 -7.67 -12.46 -15.87
C THR A 40 -8.16 -11.07 -15.48
N GLU A 41 -7.25 -10.17 -15.08
CA GLU A 41 -7.61 -8.82 -14.64
C GLU A 41 -7.80 -7.87 -15.82
N THR A 42 -8.76 -6.97 -15.70
CA THR A 42 -8.83 -5.79 -16.57
C THR A 42 -7.80 -4.76 -16.12
N LEU A 43 -7.46 -3.82 -17.02
CA LEU A 43 -6.55 -2.72 -16.72
C LEU A 43 -6.99 -1.91 -15.48
N GLU A 44 -8.30 -1.67 -15.34
CA GLU A 44 -8.88 -0.97 -14.19
C GLU A 44 -8.72 -1.77 -12.89
N GLN A 45 -8.91 -3.10 -12.93
CA GLN A 45 -8.73 -3.96 -11.75
C GLN A 45 -7.27 -3.99 -11.31
N THR A 46 -6.34 -4.13 -12.25
CA THR A 46 -4.90 -4.06 -11.98
C THR A 46 -4.51 -2.70 -11.39
N PHE A 47 -5.01 -1.60 -11.97
CA PHE A 47 -4.72 -0.26 -11.45
C PHE A 47 -5.26 -0.06 -10.02
N ASN A 48 -6.50 -0.46 -9.76
CA ASN A 48 -7.12 -0.35 -8.43
C ASN A 48 -6.35 -1.12 -7.35
N ARG A 49 -5.81 -2.30 -7.68
CA ARG A 49 -4.94 -3.05 -6.77
C ARG A 49 -3.61 -2.34 -6.49
N LEU A 50 -2.97 -1.83 -7.53
CA LEU A 50 -1.72 -1.09 -7.37
C LEU A 50 -1.93 0.16 -6.52
N GLN A 51 -3.00 0.91 -6.79
CA GLN A 51 -3.40 2.10 -6.03
C GLN A 51 -3.66 1.77 -4.56
N ALA A 52 -4.31 0.64 -4.26
CA ALA A 52 -4.54 0.20 -2.89
C ALA A 52 -3.23 -0.07 -2.12
N ILE A 53 -2.19 -0.59 -2.80
CA ILE A 53 -0.86 -0.78 -2.19
C ILE A 53 -0.21 0.58 -1.90
N VAL A 54 -0.26 1.50 -2.88
CA VAL A 54 0.31 2.86 -2.78
C VAL A 54 -0.33 3.64 -1.65
N SER A 55 -1.67 3.66 -1.55
CA SER A 55 -2.36 4.38 -0.48
C SER A 55 -2.05 3.82 0.90
N HIS A 56 -1.81 2.51 1.03
CA HIS A 56 -1.32 1.95 2.29
C HIS A 56 0.14 2.32 2.59
N LEU A 57 0.99 2.45 1.58
CA LEU A 57 2.37 2.90 1.72
C LEU A 57 2.44 4.37 2.18
N GLU A 58 1.66 5.25 1.54
CA GLU A 58 1.52 6.67 1.91
C GLU A 58 1.03 6.83 3.35
N PHE A 59 0.03 6.03 3.75
CA PHE A 59 -0.44 5.99 5.14
C PHE A 59 0.65 5.58 6.16
N MET A 60 1.71 4.90 5.70
CA MET A 60 2.87 4.50 6.51
C MET A 60 4.10 5.39 6.30
N ASP A 61 3.87 6.63 5.87
CA ASP A 61 4.89 7.63 5.59
C ASP A 61 5.93 7.09 4.59
N VAL A 62 5.45 6.45 3.52
CA VAL A 62 6.22 6.12 2.33
C VAL A 62 5.61 6.86 1.16
N GLU A 63 6.29 7.93 0.76
CA GLU A 63 5.92 8.68 -0.44
C GLU A 63 6.33 7.88 -1.68
N ILE A 64 5.41 7.77 -2.63
CA ILE A 64 5.64 7.18 -3.94
C ILE A 64 5.40 8.28 -4.96
N GLU A 65 6.42 8.60 -5.76
CA GLU A 65 6.28 9.60 -6.81
C GLU A 65 5.32 9.12 -7.89
N GLN A 66 4.53 10.04 -8.44
CA GLN A 66 3.56 9.71 -9.48
C GLN A 66 4.22 9.09 -10.71
N ASP A 67 5.43 9.53 -11.06
CA ASP A 67 6.18 8.96 -12.18
C ASP A 67 6.65 7.52 -11.91
N ASP A 68 7.05 7.20 -10.67
CA ASP A 68 7.38 5.84 -10.26
C ASP A 68 6.15 4.94 -10.29
N LEU A 69 5.00 5.43 -9.81
CA LEU A 69 3.72 4.73 -9.92
C LEU A 69 3.34 4.43 -11.37
N ASN A 70 3.42 5.44 -12.25
CA ASN A 70 3.12 5.28 -13.67
C ASN A 70 4.04 4.25 -14.31
N HIS A 71 5.35 4.35 -14.05
CA HIS A 71 6.34 3.41 -14.57
C HIS A 71 6.11 1.99 -14.03
N LYS A 72 5.83 1.84 -12.73
CA LYS A 72 5.49 0.55 -12.12
C LYS A 72 4.25 -0.05 -12.77
N PHE A 73 3.20 0.74 -12.99
CA PHE A 73 1.98 0.24 -13.61
C PHE A 73 2.25 -0.31 -15.00
N LEU A 74 2.88 0.48 -15.87
CA LEU A 74 3.18 0.09 -17.26
C LEU A 74 4.07 -1.15 -17.35
N THR A 75 5.09 -1.25 -16.49
CA THR A 75 6.03 -2.41 -16.45
C THR A 75 5.44 -3.66 -15.79
N SER A 76 4.27 -3.55 -15.18
CA SER A 76 3.58 -4.65 -14.51
C SER A 76 2.51 -5.31 -15.36
N LEU A 77 2.12 -4.68 -16.48
CA LEU A 77 1.17 -5.25 -17.42
C LEU A 77 1.77 -6.48 -18.11
N ALA A 78 0.93 -7.49 -18.34
CA ALA A 78 1.33 -8.65 -19.13
C ALA A 78 1.57 -8.22 -20.60
N PRO A 79 2.53 -8.84 -21.30
CA PRO A 79 2.64 -8.68 -22.75
C PRO A 79 1.33 -9.12 -23.42
N GLU A 80 0.90 -8.36 -24.44
CA GLU A 80 -0.23 -8.73 -25.29
C GLU A 80 0.01 -10.05 -26.06
#